data_AF-A0A966I6W5-F1
#
_entry.id   AF-A0A966I6W5-F1
#
_cell.length_a   1.000
_cell.length_b   1.000
_cell.length_c   1.000
_cell.angle_alpha   90.00
_cell.angle_beta   90.00
_cell.angle_gamma   90.00
#
_symmetry.space_group_name_H-M   'P 1'
#
loop_
_entity.id
_entity.type
_entity.pdbx_description
1 polymer ?
#
loop_
_entity_poly.entity_id
_entity_poly.type
_entity_poly.pdbx_seq_one_letter_code
_entity_poly.pdbx_strand_id
1 'polypeptide(L)'
;MDKITIADEISKAISQTQQIVPFSKRGKLLSLQDAYDVAGLVEENLGSPPEVGKKIGFTNRNIWDVYNVNAPIWGPITSKSVSFTETNFQKIDLSRFCEPRIEPEVVICLK
;
A
#
# COMPACT_ATOMS: atom_id res chain seq x y z
N MET A 1 -3.67 -20.72 4.99
CA MET A 1 -2.46 -19.98 4.62
C MET A 1 -2.28 -18.99 5.74
N ASP A 2 -1.20 -19.16 6.50
CA ASP A 2 -0.86 -18.24 7.57
C ASP A 2 -0.45 -16.86 7.00
N LYS A 3 -0.36 -15.86 7.89
CA LYS A 3 -0.03 -14.48 7.53
C LYS A 3 1.34 -14.33 6.88
N ILE A 4 2.31 -15.16 7.29
CA ILE A 4 3.68 -15.17 6.76
C ILE A 4 3.65 -15.56 5.28
N THR A 5 2.96 -16.64 4.94
CA THR A 5 2.85 -17.11 3.54
C THR A 5 2.15 -16.07 2.66
N ILE A 6 1.11 -15.40 3.18
CA ILE A 6 0.42 -14.31 2.47
C ILE A 6 1.39 -13.14 2.23
N ALA A 7 2.13 -12.73 3.26
CA ALA A 7 3.11 -11.65 3.16
C ALA A 7 4.22 -11.97 2.16
N ASP A 8 4.76 -13.19 2.19
CA ASP A 8 5.78 -13.65 1.23
C ASP A 8 5.28 -13.57 -0.22
N GLU A 9 4.04 -14.00 -0.47
CA GLU A 9 3.43 -13.91 -1.79
C GLU A 9 3.28 -12.46 -2.25
N ILE A 10 2.83 -11.56 -1.37
CA ILE A 10 2.69 -10.13 -1.66
C ILE A 10 4.07 -9.49 -1.92
N SER A 11 5.05 -9.73 -1.05
CA SER A 11 6.41 -9.16 -1.19
C SER A 11 7.09 -9.63 -2.48
N LYS A 12 6.87 -10.89 -2.86
CA LYS A 12 7.32 -11.41 -4.16
C LYS A 12 6.61 -10.72 -5.32
N ALA A 13 5.29 -10.60 -5.26
CA ALA A 13 4.50 -9.94 -6.30
C ALA A 13 4.92 -8.47 -6.50
N ILE A 14 5.17 -7.73 -5.41
CA ILE A 14 5.71 -6.35 -5.45
C ILE A 14 7.08 -6.33 -6.12
N SER A 15 7.99 -7.21 -5.69
CA SER A 15 9.36 -7.27 -6.22
C SER A 15 9.42 -7.65 -7.70
N GLN A 16 8.43 -8.40 -8.17
CA GLN A 16 8.31 -8.88 -9.56
C GLN A 16 7.34 -8.04 -10.41
N THR A 17 6.80 -6.94 -9.87
CA THR A 17 5.82 -6.06 -10.53
C THR A 17 4.64 -6.81 -11.15
N GLN A 18 4.15 -7.85 -10.47
CA GLN A 18 3.16 -8.78 -10.98
C GLN A 18 1.85 -8.72 -10.17
N GLN A 19 0.71 -8.81 -10.87
CA GLN A 19 -0.59 -9.02 -10.22
C GLN A 19 -0.73 -10.46 -9.70
N ILE A 20 -1.39 -10.60 -8.57
CA ILE A 20 -1.84 -11.88 -8.01
C ILE A 20 -3.36 -11.88 -7.86
N VAL A 21 -3.95 -13.08 -7.86
CA VAL A 21 -5.39 -13.22 -7.60
C VAL A 21 -5.68 -12.76 -6.15
N PRO A 22 -6.67 -11.88 -5.92
CA PRO A 22 -7.02 -11.44 -4.57
C PRO A 22 -7.25 -12.62 -3.63
N PHE A 23 -6.70 -12.54 -2.41
CA PHE A 23 -6.82 -13.59 -1.40
C PHE A 23 -8.28 -13.93 -1.06
N SER A 24 -9.16 -12.92 -1.04
CA SER A 24 -10.61 -13.11 -0.84
C SER A 24 -11.26 -13.98 -1.93
N LYS A 25 -10.83 -13.87 -3.19
CA LYS A 25 -11.28 -14.74 -4.29
C LYS A 25 -10.76 -16.18 -4.17
N ARG A 26 -9.71 -16.39 -3.37
CA ARG A 26 -9.14 -17.71 -3.04
C ARG A 26 -9.74 -18.30 -1.75
N GLY A 27 -10.82 -17.72 -1.25
CA GLY A 27 -11.48 -18.13 0.01
C GLY A 27 -10.64 -17.80 1.26
N LYS A 28 -9.71 -16.85 1.17
CA LYS A 28 -8.92 -16.37 2.31
C LYS A 28 -9.46 -15.02 2.75
N LEU A 29 -10.21 -15.03 3.84
CA LEU A 29 -10.76 -13.84 4.46
C LEU A 29 -9.81 -13.39 5.58
N LEU A 30 -9.41 -12.13 5.53
CA LEU A 30 -8.59 -11.48 6.56
C LEU A 30 -9.49 -10.53 7.34
N SER A 31 -9.38 -10.54 8.67
CA SER A 31 -9.89 -9.42 9.45
C SER A 31 -9.06 -8.16 9.15
N LEU A 32 -9.56 -6.99 9.55
CA LEU A 32 -8.79 -5.75 9.41
C LEU A 32 -7.44 -5.84 10.15
N GLN A 33 -7.43 -6.44 11.35
CA GLN A 33 -6.19 -6.65 12.10
C GLN A 33 -5.24 -7.59 11.35
N ASP A 34 -5.74 -8.70 10.80
CA ASP A 34 -4.90 -9.61 10.01
C ASP A 34 -4.30 -8.92 8.79
N ALA A 35 -5.05 -8.03 8.14
CA ALA A 35 -4.56 -7.26 7.01
C ALA A 35 -3.43 -6.30 7.40
N TYR A 36 -3.53 -5.63 8.55
CA TYR A 36 -2.44 -4.79 9.07
C TYR A 36 -1.22 -5.61 9.50
N ASP A 37 -1.42 -6.76 10.14
CA ASP A 37 -0.31 -7.66 10.52
C ASP A 37 0.44 -8.16 9.28
N VAL A 38 -0.29 -8.55 8.22
CA VAL A 38 0.29 -8.93 6.93
C VAL A 38 1.05 -7.76 6.31
N ALA A 39 0.52 -6.53 6.36
CA ALA A 39 1.20 -5.36 5.83
C ALA A 39 2.54 -5.10 6.54
N GLY A 40 2.61 -5.30 7.86
CA GLY A 40 3.86 -5.22 8.63
C GLY A 40 4.88 -6.27 8.20
N LEU A 41 4.46 -7.53 8.04
CA LEU A 41 5.33 -8.60 7.53
C LEU A 41 5.83 -8.32 6.10
N VAL A 42 4.99 -7.73 5.25
CA VAL A 42 5.39 -7.32 3.90
C VAL A 42 6.47 -6.24 3.96
N GLU A 43 6.34 -5.28 4.87
CA GLU A 43 7.35 -4.22 5.08
C GLU A 43 8.69 -4.80 5.56
N GLU A 44 8.66 -5.74 6.51
CA GLU A 44 9.85 -6.49 6.96
C GLU A 44 10.53 -7.23 5.79
N ASN A 45 9.76 -7.96 5.00
CA ASN A 45 10.24 -8.71 3.83
C ASN A 45 10.85 -7.80 2.75
N LEU A 46 10.40 -6.54 2.64
CA LEU A 46 10.92 -5.54 1.70
C LEU A 46 12.07 -4.70 2.28
N GLY A 47 12.52 -5.03 3.49
CA GLY A 47 13.72 -4.49 4.13
C GLY A 47 13.49 -3.22 4.97
N SER A 48 12.26 -2.94 5.41
CA SER A 48 11.91 -1.91 6.39
C SER A 48 12.63 -0.56 6.20
N PRO A 49 12.48 0.08 5.03
CA PRO A 49 13.05 1.42 4.83
C PRO A 49 12.46 2.40 5.85
N PRO A 50 13.22 3.43 6.27
CA PRO A 50 12.76 4.40 7.27
C PRO A 50 11.39 4.98 6.92
N GLU A 51 10.44 4.88 7.86
CA GLU A 51 9.15 5.55 7.76
C GLU A 51 9.34 7.07 7.91
N VAL A 52 8.74 7.84 7.00
CA VAL A 52 8.79 9.31 6.96
C VAL A 52 7.41 9.95 7.03
N GLY A 53 6.34 9.16 7.16
CA GLY A 53 4.97 9.65 7.29
C GLY A 53 3.92 8.56 7.14
N LYS A 54 2.65 8.95 7.11
CA LYS A 54 1.51 8.07 6.86
C LYS A 54 0.67 8.58 5.69
N LYS A 55 0.15 7.65 4.89
CA LYS A 55 -0.85 7.90 3.85
C LYS A 55 -2.20 7.43 4.37
N ILE A 56 -3.24 8.27 4.27
CA ILE A 56 -4.62 7.90 4.59
C ILE A 56 -5.36 7.68 3.26
N GLY A 57 -6.04 6.54 3.12
CA GLY A 57 -6.82 6.15 1.95
C GLY A 57 -8.27 5.84 2.32
N PHE A 58 -9.11 5.57 1.31
CA PHE A 58 -10.54 5.33 1.50
C PHE A 58 -11.27 6.51 2.19
N THR A 59 -10.88 7.73 1.86
CA THR A 59 -11.46 8.96 2.44
C THR A 59 -12.77 9.40 1.74
N ASN A 60 -13.01 8.95 0.51
CA ASN A 60 -14.27 9.17 -0.19
C ASN A 60 -15.36 8.23 0.33
N ARG A 61 -16.35 8.76 1.05
CA ARG A 61 -17.45 7.96 1.62
C ARG A 61 -18.38 7.35 0.57
N ASN A 62 -18.42 7.89 -0.66
CA ASN A 62 -19.31 7.38 -1.72
C ASN A 62 -18.94 5.97 -2.20
N ILE A 63 -17.73 5.50 -1.91
CA ILE A 63 -17.28 4.15 -2.30
C ILE A 63 -17.38 3.13 -1.15
N TRP A 64 -17.77 3.56 0.05
CA TRP A 64 -17.72 2.72 1.24
C TRP A 64 -18.65 1.51 1.16
N ASP A 65 -19.90 1.70 0.73
CA ASP A 65 -20.87 0.62 0.57
C ASP A 65 -20.41 -0.42 -0.47
N VAL A 66 -19.74 0.04 -1.54
CA VAL A 66 -19.20 -0.82 -2.61
C VAL A 66 -18.14 -1.78 -2.07
N TYR A 67 -17.33 -1.31 -1.11
CA TYR A 67 -16.22 -2.08 -0.53
C TYR A 67 -16.54 -2.65 0.86
N ASN A 68 -17.75 -2.44 1.37
CA ASN A 68 -18.18 -2.83 2.71
C ASN A 68 -17.20 -2.38 3.82
N VAL A 69 -16.81 -1.11 3.77
CA VAL A 69 -15.95 -0.46 4.77
C VAL A 69 -16.68 0.71 5.41
N ASN A 70 -16.29 1.12 6.61
CA ASN A 70 -16.94 2.20 7.36
C ASN A 70 -15.94 3.20 7.98
N ALA A 71 -14.67 3.09 7.62
CA ALA A 71 -13.61 3.97 8.06
C ALA A 71 -12.49 4.04 7.00
N PRO A 72 -11.68 5.11 7.00
CA PRO A 72 -10.43 5.16 6.26
C PRO A 72 -9.46 4.05 6.67
N ILE A 73 -8.50 3.75 5.81
CA ILE A 73 -7.32 2.94 6.12
C ILE A 73 -6.06 3.79 6.00
N TRP A 74 -4.95 3.33 6.57
CA TRP A 74 -3.68 4.02 6.44
C TRP A 74 -2.52 3.06 6.18
N GLY A 75 -1.42 3.59 5.66
CA GLY A 75 -0.17 2.85 5.47
C GLY A 75 1.07 3.76 5.66
N PRO A 76 2.25 3.18 5.92
CA PRO A 76 3.48 3.94 6.04
C PRO A 76 3.90 4.53 4.70
N ILE A 77 4.40 5.76 4.72
CA ILE A 77 5.19 6.36 3.65
C ILE A 77 6.64 6.19 4.05
N THR A 78 7.46 5.63 3.15
CA THR A 78 8.87 5.34 3.45
C THR A 78 9.79 6.25 2.67
N SER A 79 11.02 6.43 3.14
CA SER A 79 12.03 7.25 2.47
C SER A 79 12.31 6.84 1.02
N LYS A 80 12.06 5.57 0.66
CA LYS A 80 12.18 5.06 -0.72
C LYS A 80 10.99 5.37 -1.63
N SER A 81 9.86 5.80 -1.06
CA SER A 81 8.61 6.08 -1.78
C SER A 81 8.36 7.56 -2.05
N VAL A 82 9.22 8.45 -1.52
CA VAL A 82 9.09 9.90 -1.66
C VAL A 82 10.10 10.42 -2.67
N SER A 83 9.68 11.35 -3.51
CA SER A 83 10.57 12.13 -4.37
C SER A 83 10.10 13.57 -4.33
N PHE A 84 11.02 14.48 -4.06
CA PHE A 84 10.78 15.92 -4.08
C PHE A 84 11.20 16.48 -5.43
N THR A 85 10.45 17.46 -5.93
CA THR A 85 10.83 18.25 -7.09
C THR A 85 10.66 19.72 -6.75
N GLU A 86 11.64 20.53 -7.14
CA GLU A 86 11.56 22.00 -7.04
C GLU A 86 10.86 22.60 -8.26
N THR A 87 10.52 21.77 -9.25
CA THR A 87 9.84 22.17 -10.48
C THR A 87 8.46 21.54 -10.55
N ASN A 88 7.64 21.98 -11.51
CA ASN A 88 6.34 21.34 -11.77
C ASN A 88 6.46 20.02 -12.57
N PHE A 89 7.68 19.51 -12.78
CA PHE A 89 7.93 18.30 -13.55
C PHE A 89 8.76 17.31 -12.72
N GLN A 90 8.34 16.04 -12.75
CA GLN A 90 9.09 14.94 -12.17
C GLN A 90 8.99 13.74 -13.11
N LYS A 91 10.12 13.11 -13.40
CA LYS A 91 10.15 11.85 -14.16
C LYS A 91 10.06 10.68 -13.18
N ILE A 92 9.20 9.72 -13.50
CA ILE A 92 9.04 8.48 -12.73
C ILE A 92 9.26 7.29 -13.68
N ASP A 93 10.02 6.30 -13.22
CA ASP A 93 10.19 5.03 -13.90
C ASP A 93 9.00 4.11 -13.60
N LEU A 94 8.14 3.91 -14.60
CA LEU A 94 6.93 3.09 -14.47
C LEU A 94 7.22 1.59 -14.43
N SER A 95 8.39 1.13 -14.85
CA SER A 95 8.73 -0.31 -14.89
C SER A 95 8.77 -0.96 -13.50
N ARG A 96 8.83 -0.12 -12.45
CA ARG A 96 8.83 -0.52 -11.03
C ARG A 96 7.44 -0.73 -10.44
N PHE A 97 6.37 -0.55 -11.23
CA PHE A 97 4.99 -0.64 -10.78
C PHE A 97 4.20 -1.61 -11.64
N CYS A 98 3.24 -2.31 -11.04
CA CYS A 98 2.35 -3.22 -11.77
C CYS A 98 1.23 -2.47 -12.49
N GLU A 99 0.45 -1.66 -11.75
CA GLU A 99 -0.68 -0.87 -12.28
C GLU A 99 -0.76 0.50 -11.58
N PRO A 100 0.22 1.39 -11.84
CA PRO A 100 0.28 2.67 -11.16
C PRO A 100 -0.91 3.56 -11.51
N ARG A 101 -1.48 4.24 -10.50
CA ARG A 101 -2.50 5.29 -10.62
C ARG A 101 -2.02 6.54 -9.89
N ILE A 102 -2.58 7.68 -10.25
CA ILE A 102 -2.25 8.98 -9.65
C ILE A 102 -3.47 9.50 -8.90
N GLU A 103 -3.24 10.00 -7.68
CA GLU A 103 -4.23 10.65 -6.83
C GLU A 103 -3.70 12.04 -6.43
N PRO A 104 -4.45 13.14 -6.64
CA PRO A 104 -4.07 14.45 -6.12
C PRO A 104 -4.44 14.55 -4.63
N GLU A 105 -3.45 14.85 -3.78
CA GLU A 105 -3.64 14.94 -2.32
C GLU A 105 -2.93 16.14 -1.69
N VAL A 106 -3.25 16.43 -0.43
CA VAL A 106 -2.60 17.46 0.38
C VAL A 106 -1.74 16.80 1.45
N VAL A 107 -0.48 17.22 1.55
CA VAL A 107 0.46 16.75 2.58
C VAL A 107 0.45 17.70 3.76
N ILE A 108 0.31 17.16 4.98
CA ILE A 108 0.41 17.92 6.23
C ILE A 108 1.74 17.54 6.91
N CYS A 109 2.64 18.51 7.05
CA CYS A 109 3.88 18.34 7.79
C CYS A 109 3.66 18.67 9.27
N LEU A 110 3.99 17.72 10.14
CA LEU A 110 3.96 17.91 11.59
C LEU A 110 5.24 18.63 12.05
N LYS A 111 5.15 19.39 13.15
CA LYS A 111 6.29 20.10 13.76
C LYS A 111 7.05 19.22 14.73
#